data_AF-Q05RA7-F1
#
_entry.id   AF-Q05RA7-F1
#
_cell.length_a   1.000
_cell.length_b   1.000
_cell.length_c   1.000
_cell.angle_alpha   90.00
_cell.angle_beta   90.00
_cell.angle_gamma   90.00
#
_symmetry.space_group_name_H-M   'P 1'
#
loop_
_entity.id
_entity.type
_entity.pdbx_description
1 polymer ?
#
loop_
_entity_poly.entity_id
_entity_poly.type
_entity_poly.pdbx_seq_one_letter_code
_entity_poly.pdbx_strand_id
1 'polypeptide(L)'
;MAVVTLLSDFVDGTCMALSEDTDAKDLNAYMTQSPGQLWAGVQQRRRARGLTRERRGPGTLYYATNDAAHALVTAYLQSETGSEQERQCLEALRTAGVEIAPHVGEAAEREALLKGQHRHLTRQAQAKGFG
;
A
#
# COMPACT_ATOMS: atom_id res chain seq x y z
N MET A 1 2.94 5.70 18.05
CA MET A 1 3.40 6.67 17.02
C MET A 1 2.60 6.42 15.74
N ALA A 2 2.49 7.36 14.79
CA ALA A 2 1.83 7.04 13.53
C ALA A 2 2.74 6.16 12.67
N VAL A 3 2.16 5.20 11.95
CA VAL A 3 2.89 4.23 11.12
C VAL A 3 2.28 4.21 9.73
N VAL A 4 3.12 4.35 8.72
CA VAL A 4 2.72 4.18 7.32
C VAL A 4 3.23 2.84 6.82
N THR A 5 2.36 2.05 6.21
CA THR A 5 2.73 0.78 5.56
C THR A 5 2.45 0.83 4.08
N LEU A 6 3.46 0.52 3.26
CA LEU A 6 3.34 0.34 1.82
C LEU A 6 3.27 -1.15 1.48
N LEU A 7 2.16 -1.60 0.91
CA LEU A 7 2.03 -2.90 0.25
C LEU A 7 2.27 -2.74 -1.26
N SER A 8 3.06 -3.64 -1.86
CA SER A 8 3.35 -3.64 -3.29
C SER A 8 3.33 -5.03 -3.88
N ASP A 9 2.67 -5.19 -5.02
CA ASP A 9 2.70 -6.42 -5.83
C ASP A 9 3.67 -6.31 -7.00
N PHE A 10 4.31 -7.43 -7.34
CA PHE A 10 5.35 -7.52 -8.36
C PHE A 10 4.99 -8.50 -9.47
N VAL A 11 5.60 -8.30 -10.64
CA VAL A 11 5.34 -9.12 -11.83
C VAL A 11 5.79 -10.57 -11.69
N ASP A 12 6.67 -10.86 -10.72
CA ASP A 12 7.11 -12.22 -10.38
C ASP A 12 6.12 -12.98 -9.48
N GLY A 13 4.94 -12.40 -9.21
CA GLY A 13 3.89 -13.00 -8.38
C GLY A 13 4.12 -12.84 -6.88
N THR A 14 5.20 -12.17 -6.47
CA THR A 14 5.46 -11.86 -5.05
C THR A 14 4.86 -10.53 -4.64
N CYS A 15 4.62 -10.35 -3.34
CA CYS A 15 4.27 -9.08 -2.74
C CYS A 15 5.31 -8.68 -1.68
N MET A 16 5.35 -7.40 -1.32
CA MET A 16 6.16 -6.89 -0.21
C MET A 16 5.44 -5.77 0.51
N ALA A 17 5.34 -5.91 1.83
CA ALA A 17 4.96 -4.84 2.73
C ALA A 17 6.20 -4.23 3.40
N LEU A 18 6.23 -2.91 3.54
CA LEU A 18 7.25 -2.19 4.28
C LEU A 18 6.58 -1.06 5.08
N SER A 19 6.89 -0.99 6.37
CA SER A 19 6.36 0.01 7.30
C SER A 19 7.44 0.93 7.81
N GLU A 20 7.09 2.18 8.05
CA GLU A 20 7.93 3.15 8.75
C GLU A 20 7.11 4.01 9.69
N ASP A 21 7.75 4.45 10.76
CA ASP A 21 7.20 5.44 11.67
C ASP A 21 7.20 6.81 11.02
N THR A 22 6.22 7.65 11.38
CA THR A 22 6.11 9.01 10.83
C THR A 22 5.56 10.00 11.85
N ASP A 23 6.03 11.24 11.74
CA ASP A 23 5.49 12.40 12.45
C ASP A 23 4.46 13.19 11.60
N ALA A 24 4.17 12.71 10.39
CA ALA A 24 3.10 13.28 9.56
C ALA A 24 1.77 13.21 10.31
N LYS A 25 0.90 14.21 10.08
CA LYS A 25 -0.40 14.30 10.77
C LYS A 25 -1.45 13.36 10.17
N ASP A 26 -1.38 13.17 8.86
CA ASP A 26 -2.29 12.38 8.04
C ASP A 26 -1.55 11.81 6.82
N LEU A 27 -2.22 10.94 6.06
CA LEU A 27 -1.63 10.29 4.89
C LEU A 27 -1.25 11.29 3.80
N ASN A 28 -2.03 12.35 3.62
CA ASN A 28 -1.76 13.36 2.58
C ASN A 28 -0.50 14.17 2.90
N ALA A 29 -0.31 14.56 4.16
CA ALA A 29 0.89 15.21 4.65
C ALA A 29 2.11 14.30 4.45
N TYR A 30 1.99 13.01 4.78
CA TYR A 30 3.05 12.03 4.54
C TYR A 30 3.42 11.93 3.05
N MET A 31 2.42 11.76 2.17
CA MET A 31 2.64 11.63 0.73
C MET A 31 3.27 12.88 0.10
N THR A 32 3.06 14.05 0.70
CA THR A 32 3.67 15.32 0.26
C THR A 32 5.11 15.47 0.75
N GLN A 33 5.41 15.05 1.98
CA GLN A 33 6.73 15.19 2.60
C GLN A 33 7.72 14.12 2.13
N SER A 34 7.27 12.88 1.95
CA SER A 34 8.12 11.72 1.67
C SER A 34 7.59 10.86 0.51
N PRO A 35 7.35 11.40 -0.71
CA PRO A 35 6.61 10.74 -1.79
C PRO A 35 7.20 9.42 -2.33
N GLY A 36 8.38 8.99 -1.90
CA GLY A 36 9.02 7.77 -2.38
C GLY A 36 9.90 7.04 -1.38
N GLN A 37 9.89 7.41 -0.09
CA GLN A 37 10.80 6.85 0.90
C GLN A 37 10.58 5.33 1.09
N LEU A 38 9.34 4.93 1.40
CA LEU A 38 8.97 3.52 1.50
C LEU A 38 9.24 2.76 0.20
N TRP A 39 9.02 3.40 -0.96
CA TRP A 39 9.27 2.77 -2.25
C TRP A 39 10.76 2.49 -2.49
N ALA A 40 11.63 3.44 -2.18
CA ALA A 40 13.07 3.25 -2.25
C ALA A 40 13.52 2.10 -1.33
N GLY A 41 12.95 2.01 -0.12
CA GLY A 41 13.21 0.90 0.81
C GLY A 41 12.77 -0.46 0.26
N VAL A 42 11.60 -0.54 -0.39
CA VAL A 42 11.12 -1.76 -1.06
C VAL A 42 12.09 -2.15 -2.19
N GLN A 43 12.48 -1.21 -3.04
CA GLN A 43 13.42 -1.42 -4.14
C GLN A 43 14.77 -1.95 -3.65
N GLN A 44 15.31 -1.36 -2.57
CA GLN A 44 16.58 -1.79 -1.98
C GLN A 44 16.50 -3.22 -1.44
N ARG A 45 15.45 -3.56 -0.69
CA ARG A 45 15.28 -4.90 -0.12
C ARG A 45 15.09 -5.97 -1.18
N ARG A 46 14.35 -5.66 -2.24
CA ARG A 46 14.16 -6.59 -3.36
C ARG A 46 15.45 -6.81 -4.13
N ARG A 47 16.21 -5.73 -4.39
CA ARG A 47 17.56 -5.84 -4.99
C ARG A 47 18.48 -6.72 -4.15
N ALA A 48 18.49 -6.56 -2.83
CA ALA A 48 19.33 -7.37 -1.93
C ALA A 48 18.95 -8.87 -1.95
N ARG A 49 17.71 -9.20 -2.34
CA ARG A 49 17.21 -10.58 -2.47
C ARG A 49 17.26 -11.11 -3.90
N GLY A 50 17.79 -10.34 -4.86
CA GLY A 50 17.81 -10.72 -6.28
C GLY A 50 16.43 -10.81 -6.94
N LEU A 51 15.41 -10.14 -6.38
CA LEU A 51 14.04 -10.17 -6.88
C LEU A 51 13.79 -9.06 -7.91
N THR A 52 12.78 -9.22 -8.78
CA THR A 52 12.40 -8.18 -9.74
C THR A 52 12.00 -6.90 -9.02
N ARG A 53 12.21 -5.75 -9.65
CA ARG A 53 11.83 -4.43 -9.13
C ARG A 53 10.58 -3.88 -9.81
N GLU A 54 10.11 -4.56 -10.85
CA GLU A 54 8.96 -4.19 -11.64
C GLU A 54 7.65 -4.54 -10.91
N ARG A 55 6.83 -3.52 -10.68
CA ARG A 55 5.53 -3.69 -10.04
C ARG A 55 4.50 -4.20 -11.02
N ARG A 56 3.53 -4.94 -10.49
CA ARG A 56 2.33 -5.32 -11.23
C ARG A 56 1.32 -4.16 -11.35
N GLY A 57 1.40 -3.18 -10.47
CA GLY A 57 0.51 -2.02 -10.41
C GLY A 57 0.88 -1.06 -9.28
N PRO A 58 0.08 -0.02 -9.04
CA PRO A 58 0.31 0.88 -7.91
C PRO A 58 0.28 0.11 -6.60
N GLY A 59 1.14 0.50 -5.66
CA GLY A 59 1.07 -0.03 -4.30
C GLY A 59 -0.10 0.56 -3.53
N THR A 60 -0.27 0.11 -2.29
CA THR A 60 -1.28 0.64 -1.37
C THR A 60 -0.60 1.12 -0.10
N LEU A 61 -0.85 2.36 0.27
CA LEU A 61 -0.45 2.92 1.56
C LEU A 61 -1.57 2.76 2.56
N TYR A 62 -1.21 2.38 3.77
CA TYR A 62 -2.06 2.33 4.95
C TYR A 62 -1.44 3.26 5.99
N TYR A 63 -2.17 4.27 6.43
CA TYR A 63 -1.75 5.17 7.48
C TYR A 63 -2.52 4.85 8.77
N ALA A 64 -1.78 4.35 9.75
CA ALA A 64 -2.29 4.05 11.08
C ALA A 64 -1.85 5.16 12.04
N THR A 65 -2.81 5.79 12.72
CA THR A 65 -2.54 6.90 13.65
C THR A 65 -1.83 6.48 14.94
N ASN A 66 -1.86 5.19 15.26
CA ASN A 66 -1.24 4.61 16.46
C ASN A 66 -0.98 3.11 16.29
N ASP A 67 -0.29 2.53 17.28
CA ASP A 67 0.16 1.14 17.28
C ASP A 67 -1.01 0.13 17.23
N ALA A 68 -2.16 0.46 17.84
CA ALA A 68 -3.34 -0.40 17.80
C ALA A 68 -3.95 -0.45 16.39
N ALA A 69 -4.05 0.70 15.72
CA ALA A 69 -4.46 0.76 14.32
C ALA A 69 -3.44 0.06 13.41
N HIS A 70 -2.15 0.16 13.72
CA HIS A 70 -1.11 -0.53 12.95
C HIS A 70 -1.21 -2.05 13.08
N ALA A 71 -1.51 -2.57 14.27
CA ALA A 71 -1.73 -4.00 14.49
C ALA A 71 -2.89 -4.54 13.63
N LEU A 72 -3.95 -3.75 13.42
CA LEU A 72 -5.04 -4.10 12.51
C LEU A 72 -4.57 -4.15 11.05
N VAL A 73 -3.69 -3.24 10.64
CA VAL A 73 -3.07 -3.27 9.29
C VAL A 73 -2.26 -4.55 9.13
N THR A 74 -1.44 -4.91 10.12
CA THR A 74 -0.67 -6.17 10.08
C THR A 74 -1.57 -7.38 9.98
N ALA A 75 -2.64 -7.44 10.79
CA ALA A 75 -3.61 -8.54 10.76
C ALA A 75 -4.31 -8.65 9.40
N TYR A 76 -4.72 -7.53 8.81
CA TYR A 76 -5.28 -7.50 7.47
C TYR A 76 -4.30 -8.04 6.42
N LEU A 77 -3.05 -7.57 6.42
CA LEU A 77 -2.03 -7.97 5.45
C LEU A 77 -1.59 -9.44 5.59
N GLN A 78 -1.84 -10.07 6.74
CA GLN A 78 -1.57 -11.49 7.00
C GLN A 78 -2.78 -12.38 6.74
N SER A 79 -3.96 -11.80 6.51
CA SER A 79 -5.17 -12.55 6.25
C SER A 79 -5.14 -13.21 4.87
N GLU A 80 -5.76 -14.39 4.76
CA GLU A 80 -5.90 -15.06 3.47
C GLU A 80 -6.90 -14.29 2.60
N THR A 81 -6.52 -14.00 1.36
CA THR A 81 -7.38 -13.29 0.41
C THR A 81 -8.69 -14.03 0.16
N GLY A 82 -9.81 -13.33 0.29
CA GLY A 82 -11.17 -13.84 0.16
C GLY A 82 -11.76 -14.42 1.44
N SER A 83 -10.96 -14.55 2.51
CA SER A 83 -11.40 -15.14 3.77
C SER A 83 -12.36 -14.23 4.53
N GLU A 84 -13.12 -14.84 5.45
CA GLU A 84 -13.95 -14.09 6.40
C GLU A 84 -13.08 -13.20 7.31
N GLN A 85 -11.88 -13.68 7.66
CA GLN A 85 -10.91 -12.92 8.45
C GLN A 85 -10.47 -11.65 7.73
N GLU A 86 -10.22 -11.71 6.43
CA GLU A 86 -9.86 -10.53 5.63
C GLU A 86 -10.96 -9.47 5.70
N ARG A 87 -12.23 -9.88 5.59
CA ARG A 87 -13.38 -8.95 5.65
C ARG A 87 -13.49 -8.31 7.03
N GLN A 88 -13.38 -9.09 8.09
CA GLN A 88 -13.43 -8.58 9.47
C GLN A 88 -12.27 -7.61 9.75
N CYS A 89 -11.06 -7.94 9.30
CA CYS A 89 -9.92 -7.04 9.39
C CYS A 89 -10.14 -5.75 8.59
N LEU A 90 -10.69 -5.84 7.38
CA LEU A 90 -10.98 -4.67 6.56
C LEU A 90 -12.02 -3.75 7.21
N GLU A 91 -13.06 -4.30 7.83
CA GLU A 91 -14.03 -3.52 8.60
C GLU A 91 -13.39 -2.86 9.82
N ALA A 92 -12.56 -3.60 10.56
CA ALA A 92 -11.83 -3.07 11.71
C ALA A 92 -10.90 -1.90 11.32
N LEU A 93 -10.22 -1.98 10.16
CA LEU A 93 -9.41 -0.88 9.63
C LEU A 93 -10.22 0.40 9.41
N ARG A 94 -11.42 0.25 8.83
CA ARG A 94 -12.31 1.39 8.58
C ARG A 94 -12.80 2.00 9.90
N THR A 95 -13.21 1.17 10.86
CA THR A 95 -13.64 1.64 12.18
C THR A 95 -12.51 2.33 12.94
N ALA A 96 -11.27 1.87 12.79
CA ALA A 96 -10.09 2.47 13.40
C ALA A 96 -9.62 3.76 12.70
N GLY A 97 -10.27 4.16 11.60
CA GLY A 97 -9.90 5.37 10.86
C GLY A 97 -8.56 5.25 10.13
N VAL A 98 -8.15 4.05 9.73
CA VAL A 98 -6.94 3.86 8.90
C VAL A 98 -7.18 4.45 7.52
N GLU A 99 -6.34 5.42 7.13
CA GLU A 99 -6.43 6.02 5.79
C GLU A 99 -5.72 5.10 4.78
N ILE A 100 -6.32 4.94 3.61
CA ILE A 100 -5.83 4.06 2.55
C ILE A 100 -5.76 4.83 1.24
N ALA A 101 -4.60 4.82 0.58
CA ALA A 101 -4.42 5.48 -0.71
C ALA A 101 -3.53 4.68 -1.65
N PRO A 102 -3.72 4.79 -2.99
CA PRO A 102 -2.78 4.23 -3.94
C PRO A 102 -1.42 4.95 -3.85
N HIS A 103 -0.34 4.19 -3.89
CA HIS A 103 1.03 4.72 -4.03
C HIS A 103 1.56 4.49 -5.42
N VAL A 104 1.80 5.61 -6.09
CA VAL A 104 2.29 5.66 -7.46
C VAL A 104 3.78 5.99 -7.38
N GLY A 105 4.64 4.99 -7.53
CA GLY A 105 6.06 5.10 -7.27
C GLY A 105 6.82 5.83 -8.37
N GLU A 106 6.52 5.55 -9.65
CA GLU A 106 7.22 6.15 -10.79
C GLU A 106 6.35 7.11 -11.62
N ALA A 107 7.02 8.02 -12.34
CA ALA A 107 6.38 8.93 -13.30
C ALA A 107 5.59 8.19 -14.38
N ALA A 108 6.06 7.01 -14.82
CA ALA A 108 5.34 6.15 -15.76
C ALA A 108 4.05 5.57 -15.17
N GLU A 109 4.03 5.21 -13.88
CA GLU A 109 2.82 4.76 -13.19
C GLU A 109 1.82 5.92 -13.01
N ARG A 110 2.33 7.14 -12.79
CA ARG A 110 1.52 8.37 -12.73
C ARG A 110 0.91 8.68 -14.09
N GLU A 111 1.66 8.49 -15.17
CA GLU A 111 1.18 8.67 -16.54
C GLU A 111 0.14 7.60 -16.92
N ALA A 112 0.30 6.34 -16.50
CA ALA A 112 -0.67 5.26 -16.72
C ALA A 112 -2.00 5.49 -15.99
N LEU A 113 -1.96 6.00 -14.75
CA LEU A 113 -3.15 6.37 -13.98
C LEU A 113 -3.84 7.62 -14.54
N LEU A 114 -3.09 8.65 -14.91
CA LEU A 114 -3.64 9.88 -15.50
C LEU A 114 -4.18 9.67 -16.92
N LYS A 115 -3.62 8.74 -17.70
CA LYS A 115 -4.07 8.41 -19.05
C LYS A 115 -5.20 7.37 -19.10
N GLY A 116 -5.70 6.89 -17.96
CA GLY A 116 -6.88 6.02 -17.89
C GLY A 116 -6.74 4.72 -18.68
N GLN A 117 -5.52 4.22 -18.92
CA GLN A 117 -5.31 2.95 -19.59
C GLN A 117 -5.53 1.78 -18.62
N HIS A 118 -6.79 1.60 -18.20
CA HIS A 118 -7.30 0.44 -17.47
C HIS A 118 -7.37 -0.83 -18.35
N ARG A 119 -6.43 -1.02 -19.27
CA ARG A 119 -6.35 -2.28 -20.03
C ARG A 119 -5.54 -3.26 -19.18
N HIS A 120 -6.26 -4.16 -18.50
CA HIS A 120 -5.77 -5.35 -17.79
C HIS A 120 -5.45 -5.26 -16.29
N LEU A 121 -5.99 -4.26 -15.58
CA LEU A 121 -6.06 -4.36 -14.12
C LEU A 121 -7.14 -5.39 -13.73
N THR A 122 -6.74 -6.48 -13.07
CA THR A 122 -7.67 -7.46 -12.48
C THR A 122 -8.63 -6.76 -11.50
N ARG A 123 -9.85 -7.28 -11.28
CA ARG A 123 -10.91 -6.64 -10.47
C ARG A 123 -10.43 -6.03 -9.14
N GLN A 124 -9.41 -6.62 -8.52
CA GLN A 124 -8.80 -6.16 -7.27
C GLN A 124 -8.10 -4.79 -7.38
N ALA A 125 -7.55 -4.44 -8.55
CA ALA A 125 -6.91 -3.15 -8.83
C ALA A 125 -7.86 -2.10 -9.45
N GLN A 126 -9.14 -2.47 -9.67
CA GLN A 126 -10.21 -1.55 -10.06
C GLN A 126 -11.02 -1.05 -8.86
N ALA A 127 -10.60 -1.34 -7.64
CA ALA A 127 -11.20 -0.76 -6.43
C ALA A 127 -11.02 0.76 -6.48
N LYS A 128 -12.03 1.45 -7.03
CA LYS A 128 -12.24 2.87 -6.83
C LYS A 128 -12.23 3.07 -5.31
N GLY A 129 -11.34 3.94 -4.84
CA GLY A 129 -11.35 4.37 -3.45
C GLY A 129 -12.78 4.70 -3.04
N PHE A 130 -13.15 4.25 -1.86
CA PHE A 130 -14.50 4.42 -1.33
C PHE A 130 -14.84 5.91 -1.27
N GLY A 131 -15.79 6.31 -2.12
CA GLY A 131 -16.81 7.30 -1.77
C GLY A 131 -18.04 6.59 -1.23
#